data_AF-A0A2M7NV79-F1
#
_entry.id   AF-A0A2M7NV79-F1
#
_cell.length_a   1.000
_cell.length_b   1.000
_cell.length_c   1.000
_cell.angle_alpha   90.00
_cell.angle_beta   90.00
_cell.angle_gamma   90.00
#
_symmetry.space_group_name_H-M   'P 1'
#
loop_
_entity.id
_entity.type
_entity.pdbx_description
1 polymer ?
#
loop_
_entity_poly.entity_id
_entity_poly.type
_entity_poly.pdbx_seq_one_letter_code
_entity_poly.pdbx_strand_id
1 'polypeptide(L)' 'MYKTINIDRNNLTIMGVQFADLETLESTANALGSNMFEGFVPTPKGIEIIRDYIVGKITFAEFIKFAKEKAYV' A
#
# COMPACT_ATOMS: atom_id res chain seq x y z
N MET A 1 4.13 4.97 -19.42
CA MET A 1 3.08 5.98 -19.17
C MET A 1 2.92 6.10 -17.67
N TYR A 2 3.17 7.27 -17.09
CA TYR A 2 3.01 7.50 -15.65
C TYR A 2 1.52 7.39 -15.29
N LYS A 3 1.15 6.46 -14.40
CA LYS A 3 -0.19 6.35 -13.85
C LYS A 3 -0.21 7.00 -12.47
N THR A 4 -0.91 8.12 -12.34
CA THR A 4 -1.12 8.78 -11.05
C THR A 4 -2.03 7.93 -10.16
N ILE A 5 -1.71 7.87 -8.86
CA ILE A 5 -2.61 7.35 -7.82
C ILE A 5 -3.07 8.51 -6.93
N ASN A 6 -4.24 8.37 -6.32
CA ASN A 6 -4.75 9.37 -5.38
C ASN A 6 -4.06 9.23 -4.03
N ILE A 7 -3.44 10.31 -3.54
CA ILE A 7 -2.84 10.41 -2.21
C ILE A 7 -3.42 11.67 -1.57
N ASP A 8 -4.12 11.50 -0.45
CA ASP A 8 -4.70 12.59 0.33
C ASP A 8 -3.98 12.69 1.68
N ARG A 9 -3.09 13.68 1.80
CA ARG A 9 -2.34 13.93 3.04
C ARG A 9 -3.18 14.54 4.15
N ASN A 10 -4.28 15.21 3.82
CA ASN A 10 -5.17 15.83 4.81
C ASN A 10 -6.01 14.75 5.51
N ASN A 11 -6.50 13.80 4.73
CA ASN A 11 -7.28 12.67 5.25
C ASN A 11 -6.43 11.43 5.54
N LEU A 12 -5.11 11.49 5.32
CA LEU A 12 -4.16 10.39 5.47
C LEU A 12 -4.59 9.12 4.71
N THR A 13 -4.86 9.24 3.40
CA THR A 13 -5.25 8.09 2.56
C THR A 13 -4.39 7.92 1.31
N ILE A 14 -4.22 6.66 0.90
CA ILE A 14 -3.70 6.30 -0.43
C ILE A 14 -4.76 5.42 -1.10
N MET A 15 -5.31 5.87 -2.23
CA MET A 15 -6.41 5.19 -2.94
C MET A 15 -7.60 4.80 -2.02
N GLY A 16 -7.92 5.65 -1.05
CA GLY A 16 -9.00 5.43 -0.07
C GLY A 16 -8.63 4.53 1.12
N VAL A 17 -7.40 3.99 1.16
CA VAL A 17 -6.89 3.24 2.31
C VAL A 17 -6.38 4.21 3.37
N GLN A 18 -6.97 4.17 4.56
CA GLN A 18 -6.63 5.04 5.69
C GLN A 18 -5.29 4.66 6.35
N PHE A 19 -4.49 5.66 6.70
CA PHE A 19 -3.27 5.53 7.49
C PHE A 19 -3.44 6.22 8.85
N ALA A 20 -2.71 5.73 9.85
CA ALA A 20 -2.78 6.26 11.21
C ALA A 20 -2.03 7.60 11.36
N ASP A 21 -0.95 7.77 10.59
CA ASP A 21 -0.08 8.92 10.64
C ASP A 21 0.54 9.22 9.27
N LEU A 22 1.09 10.43 9.16
CA LEU A 22 1.74 10.91 7.92
C LEU A 22 3.02 10.14 7.61
N GLU A 23 3.77 9.70 8.63
CA GLU A 23 5.04 8.99 8.44
C GLU A 23 4.82 7.65 7.70
N THR A 24 3.85 6.85 8.17
CA THR A 24 3.48 5.58 7.55
C THR A 24 2.92 5.78 6.15
N LEU A 25 2.14 6.84 5.94
CA LEU A 25 1.61 7.20 4.61
C LEU A 25 2.74 7.53 3.64
N GLU A 26 3.64 8.44 4.00
CA GLU A 26 4.74 8.88 3.13
C GLU A 26 5.71 7.74 2.83
N SER A 27 6.06 6.94 3.85
CA SER A 27 6.91 5.77 3.67
C SER A 27 6.29 4.76 2.69
N THR A 28 4.99 4.49 2.84
CA THR A 28 4.25 3.60 1.92
C THR A 28 4.16 4.19 0.51
N ALA A 29 3.86 5.48 0.38
CA ALA A 29 3.77 6.18 -0.90
C ALA A 29 5.11 6.15 -1.67
N ASN A 30 6.23 6.34 -0.97
CA ASN A 30 7.57 6.27 -1.57
C ASN A 30 7.89 4.87 -2.09
N ALA A 31 7.61 3.83 -1.30
CA ALA A 31 7.81 2.45 -1.71
C ALA A 31 6.94 2.08 -2.93
N LEU A 32 5.67 2.49 -2.92
CA LEU A 32 4.77 2.31 -4.07
C LEU A 32 5.31 3.03 -5.31
N GLY A 33 5.75 4.29 -5.16
CA GLY A 33 6.30 5.09 -6.25
C GLY A 33 7.47 4.40 -6.95
N SER A 34 8.44 3.88 -6.19
CA SER A 34 9.58 3.14 -6.74
C SER A 34 9.14 1.93 -7.58
N ASN A 35 8.20 1.14 -7.09
CA ASN A 35 7.70 -0.03 -7.81
C ASN A 35 6.82 0.35 -9.01
N MET A 36 6.08 1.45 -8.92
CA MET A 36 5.27 1.96 -10.03
C MET A 36 6.13 2.42 -11.21
N PHE A 37 7.35 2.92 -10.97
CA PHE A 37 8.31 3.20 -12.05
C PHE A 37 8.73 1.94 -12.83
N GLU A 38 8.64 0.77 -12.19
CA GLU A 38 8.93 -0.54 -12.80
C GLU A 38 7.68 -1.22 -13.42
N GLY A 39 6.53 -0.54 -13.40
CA GLY A 39 5.28 -1.03 -13.98
C GLY A 39 4.34 -1.72 -13.00
N PHE A 40 4.62 -1.68 -11.69
CA PHE A 40 3.65 -2.10 -10.68
C PHE A 40 2.41 -1.20 -10.70
N VAL A 41 1.23 -1.81 -10.65
CA VAL A 41 -0.04 -1.09 -10.55
C VAL A 41 -0.67 -1.46 -9.21
N PRO A 42 -0.68 -0.55 -8.22
CA PRO A 42 -1.27 -0.86 -6.93
C PRO A 42 -2.79 -0.93 -7.01
N THR A 43 -3.36 -1.72 -6.11
CA THR A 43 -4.79 -1.79 -5.83
C THR A 43 -5.05 -1.29 -4.40
N PRO A 44 -6.27 -0.81 -4.08
CA PRO A 44 -6.62 -0.47 -2.71
C PRO A 44 -6.38 -1.64 -1.75
N LYS A 45 -6.73 -2.87 -2.16
CA LYS A 45 -6.54 -4.05 -1.31
C LYS A 45 -5.08 -4.40 -1.09
N GLY A 46 -4.24 -4.28 -2.12
CA GLY A 46 -2.80 -4.47 -1.99
C GLY A 46 -2.17 -3.45 -1.04
N ILE A 47 -2.58 -2.17 -1.15
CA ILE A 47 -2.13 -1.10 -0.24
C ILE A 47 -2.55 -1.41 1.21
N GLU A 48 -3.79 -1.88 1.41
CA GLU A 48 -4.28 -2.28 2.74
C GLU A 48 -3.42 -3.38 3.36
N ILE A 49 -3.09 -4.42 2.59
CA ILE A 49 -2.25 -5.54 3.04
C ILE A 49 -0.82 -5.07 3.37
N ILE A 50 -0.24 -4.20 2.54
CA ILE A 50 1.09 -3.61 2.77
C ILE A 50 1.09 -2.79 4.05
N ARG A 51 0.11 -1.88 4.21
CA ARG A 51 -0.04 -1.06 5.42
C ARG A 51 -0.17 -1.94 6.65
N ASP A 52 -1.07 -2.92 6.62
CA ASP A 52 -1.35 -3.80 7.76
C ASP A 52 -0.12 -4.60 8.17
N TYR A 53 0.74 -4.98 7.22
CA TYR A 53 2.02 -5.61 7.50
C TYR A 53 3.02 -4.63 8.14
N ILE A 54 3.16 -3.41 7.59
CA ILE A 54 4.08 -2.39 8.10
C ILE A 54 3.75 -2.00 9.55
N VAL A 55 2.47 -1.86 9.88
CA VAL A 55 2.03 -1.50 11.25
C VAL A 55 1.94 -2.70 12.20
N GLY A 56 2.33 -3.90 11.75
CA GLY A 56 2.32 -5.11 12.57
C GLY A 56 0.93 -5.69 12.87
N LYS A 57 -0.10 -5.28 12.14
CA LYS A 57 -1.47 -5.82 12.26
C LYS A 57 -1.59 -7.23 11.67
N ILE A 58 -0.79 -7.54 10.65
CA ILE A 58 -0.62 -8.91 10.13
C ILE A 58 0.85 -9.32 10.19
N THR A 59 1.08 -10.60 10.40
CA THR A 59 2.42 -11.20 10.40
C THR A 59 2.99 -11.32 8.99
N PHE A 60 4.31 -11.52 8.90
CA PHE A 60 4.95 -11.84 7.62
C PHE A 60 4.38 -13.11 6.98
N ALA A 61 4.03 -14.14 7.78
CA ALA A 61 3.44 -15.37 7.27
C ALA A 61 2.07 -15.13 6.61
N GLU A 62 1.23 -14.28 7.23
CA GLU A 62 -0.06 -13.87 6.66
C GLU A 62 0.10 -13.01 5.41
N PHE A 63 1.06 -12.08 5.41
CA PHE A 63 1.39 -11.29 4.22
C PHE A 63 1.77 -12.20 3.03
N ILE A 64 2.65 -13.18 3.25
CA ILE A 64 3.03 -14.15 2.21
C ILE A 64 1.84 -15.01 1.78
N LYS A 65 0.97 -15.40 2.71
CA LYS A 65 -0.26 -16.13 2.38
C LYS A 65 -1.16 -15.31 1.44
N PHE A 66 -1.45 -14.05 1.78
CA PHE A 66 -2.27 -13.16 0.94
C PHE A 66 -1.65 -12.95 -0.45
N ALA A 67 -0.31 -12.83 -0.52
CA ALA A 67 0.39 -12.72 -1.80
C ALA A 67 0.23 -13.99 -2.66
N LYS A 68 0.35 -15.19 -2.07
CA LYS A 68 0.15 -16.47 -2.77
C LYS A 68 -1.28 -16.66 -3.25
N GLU A 69 -2.25 -16.26 -2.44
CA GLU A 69 -3.68 -16.34 -2.75
C GLU A 69 -4.14 -15.24 -3.73
N LYS A 70 -3.26 -14.29 -4.07
CA LYS A 70 -3.60 -13.10 -4.87
C LYS A 70 -4.76 -12.30 -4.28
N ALA A 71 -4.87 -12.27 -2.94
CA ALA A 71 -5.92 -11.56 -2.22
C ALA A 71 -5.81 -10.02 -2.33
N TYR A 72 -4.80 -9.51 -3.04
CA TYR A 72 -4.58 -8.12 -3.35
C TYR A 72 -5.24 -7.65 -4.65
N VAL A 73 -5.82 -8.54 -5.46
CA VAL A 73 -6.39 -8.20 -6.79
C VAL A 73 -7.81 -7.66 -6.67
#